data_AF-A0A849BNA4-F1
#
_entry.id   AF-A0A849BNA4-F1
#
_cell.length_a   1.000
_cell.length_b   1.000
_cell.length_c   1.000
_cell.angle_alpha   90.00
_cell.angle_beta   90.00
_cell.angle_gamma   90.00
#
_symmetry.space_group_name_H-M   'P 1'
#
loop_
_entity.id
_entity.type
_entity.pdbx_description
1 polymer ?
#
loop_
_entity_poly.entity_id
_entity_poly.type
_entity_poly.pdbx_seq_one_letter_code
_entity_poly.pdbx_strand_id
1 'polypeptide(L)'
;MATRALARAGRDDDREGLGPPLRLEGVVEEGVEAGAVVLREASGRTWLLGASRRGLVGHRVRLVGAERRGVLTTAQQGPPLAVRELEDLGPA
;
A
#
# COMPACT_ATOMS: atom_id res chain seq x y z
N MET A 1 41.65 -2.85 5.25
CA MET A 1 40.64 -3.08 4.20
C MET A 1 40.15 -4.52 4.33
N ALA A 2 38.95 -4.72 4.89
CA ALA A 2 38.27 -6.02 4.88
C ALA A 2 36.75 -5.77 4.92
N THR A 3 36.11 -5.91 3.77
CA THR A 3 34.68 -5.72 3.56
C THR A 3 33.92 -6.86 4.24
N ARG A 4 33.08 -6.54 5.24
CA ARG A 4 32.25 -7.54 5.93
C ARG A 4 30.84 -7.52 5.31
N ALA A 5 30.44 -8.70 4.84
CA ALA A 5 29.23 -8.99 4.10
C ALA A 5 27.95 -8.45 4.77
N LEU A 6 27.07 -7.83 3.96
CA LEU A 6 25.68 -7.59 4.35
C LEU A 6 24.94 -8.92 4.48
N ALA A 7 24.28 -9.09 5.62
CA ALA A 7 23.43 -10.23 5.93
C ALA A 7 22.32 -10.40 4.88
N ARG A 8 22.25 -11.59 4.27
CA ARG A 8 21.09 -12.05 3.51
C ARG A 8 19.95 -12.37 4.49
N ALA A 9 18.92 -11.54 4.50
CA ALA A 9 17.60 -11.84 5.08
C ALA A 9 16.56 -11.56 3.98
N GLY A 10 15.65 -12.43 3.59
CA GLY A 10 15.22 -13.73 4.07
C GLY A 10 14.45 -14.46 2.95
N ARG A 11 14.11 -15.71 3.22
CA ARG A 11 13.51 -16.74 2.34
C ARG A 11 12.37 -16.24 1.45
N ASP A 12 12.32 -16.79 0.24
CA ASP A 12 11.42 -16.42 -0.86
C ASP A 12 10.01 -17.05 -0.77
N ASP A 13 9.73 -17.92 0.20
CA ASP A 13 8.54 -18.78 0.20
C ASP A 13 7.25 -18.17 0.81
N ASP A 14 7.29 -17.03 1.50
CA ASP A 14 6.09 -16.36 2.05
C ASP A 14 5.53 -15.23 1.14
N ARG A 15 6.06 -15.09 -0.09
CA ARG A 15 5.74 -13.99 -1.04
C ARG A 15 4.73 -14.34 -2.12
N GLU A 16 4.12 -15.53 -2.11
CA GLU A 16 3.14 -15.89 -3.15
C GLU A 16 1.99 -14.86 -3.17
N GLY A 17 1.86 -14.16 -4.31
CA GLY A 17 0.85 -13.13 -4.51
C GLY A 17 1.26 -11.71 -4.13
N LEU A 18 2.48 -11.44 -3.66
CA LEU A 18 2.97 -10.06 -3.45
C LEU A 18 3.90 -9.61 -4.59
N GLY A 19 3.63 -8.41 -5.13
CA GLY A 19 4.52 -7.73 -6.05
C GLY A 19 5.81 -7.21 -5.38
N PRO A 20 6.72 -6.60 -6.16
CA PRO A 20 7.89 -5.92 -5.61
C PRO A 20 7.47 -4.78 -4.66
N PRO A 21 8.33 -4.40 -3.69
CA PRO A 21 8.02 -3.34 -2.73
C PRO A 21 7.87 -1.99 -3.43
N LEU A 22 6.87 -1.24 -3.01
CA LEU A 22 6.48 0.07 -3.50
C LEU A 22 6.60 1.10 -2.38
N ARG A 23 7.02 2.31 -2.73
CA ARG A 23 6.96 3.49 -1.87
C ARG A 23 5.96 4.44 -2.52
N LEU A 24 4.87 4.74 -1.83
CA LEU A 24 3.77 5.53 -2.36
C LEU A 24 3.50 6.72 -1.44
N GLU A 25 3.03 7.80 -2.03
CA GLU A 25 2.55 8.98 -1.32
C GLU A 25 1.28 9.49 -1.98
N GLY A 26 0.28 9.84 -1.18
CA GLY A 26 -1.01 10.26 -1.70
C GLY A 26 -1.98 10.65 -0.61
N VAL A 27 -3.22 10.91 -1.01
CA VAL A 27 -4.34 11.21 -0.11
C VAL A 27 -5.19 9.97 0.05
N VAL A 28 -5.60 9.67 1.28
CA VAL A 28 -6.54 8.58 1.55
C VAL A 28 -7.95 9.08 1.35
N GLU A 29 -8.75 8.33 0.59
CA GLU A 29 -10.11 8.72 0.24
C GLU A 29 -11.09 7.56 0.45
N GLU A 30 -12.38 7.89 0.61
CA GLU A 30 -13.42 6.89 0.47
C GLU A 30 -13.50 6.42 -0.98
N GLY A 31 -13.58 5.11 -1.16
CA GLY A 31 -13.88 4.54 -2.45
C GLY A 31 -15.33 4.76 -2.87
N VAL A 32 -15.60 4.54 -4.15
CA VAL A 32 -16.94 4.57 -4.75
C VAL A 32 -17.81 3.45 -4.20
N GLU A 33 -17.22 2.27 -3.93
CA GLU A 33 -17.94 1.19 -3.27
C GLU A 33 -17.99 1.39 -1.76
N ALA A 34 -19.14 1.07 -1.16
CA ALA A 34 -19.35 1.27 0.27
C ALA A 34 -18.28 0.55 1.10
N GLY A 35 -17.57 1.32 1.93
CA GLY A 35 -16.52 0.80 2.81
C GLY A 35 -15.17 0.56 2.15
N ALA A 36 -15.03 0.83 0.84
CA ALA A 36 -13.73 0.86 0.19
C ALA A 36 -12.93 2.08 0.66
N VAL A 37 -11.63 1.90 0.84
CA VAL A 37 -10.69 2.96 1.20
C VAL A 37 -9.53 2.88 0.22
N VAL A 38 -9.22 4.00 -0.42
CA VAL A 38 -8.19 4.08 -1.46
C VAL A 38 -7.10 5.08 -1.08
N LEU A 39 -5.89 4.85 -1.58
CA LEU A 39 -4.87 5.89 -1.71
C LEU A 39 -4.95 6.46 -3.13
N ARG A 40 -5.11 7.78 -3.27
CA ARG A 40 -4.95 8.50 -4.54
C ARG A 40 -3.60 9.20 -4.57
N GLU A 41 -2.72 8.74 -5.45
CA GLU A 41 -1.43 9.40 -5.71
C GLU A 41 -1.62 10.69 -6.51
N ALA A 42 -0.63 11.58 -6.47
CA ALA A 42 -0.65 12.82 -7.27
C ALA A 42 -0.70 12.57 -8.79
N SER A 43 -0.28 11.39 -9.25
CA SER A 43 -0.39 10.94 -10.64
C SER A 43 -1.82 10.58 -11.07
N GLY A 44 -2.77 10.53 -10.14
CA GLY A 44 -4.13 10.05 -10.36
C GLY A 44 -4.29 8.53 -10.23
N ARG A 45 -3.19 7.79 -10.03
CA ARG A 45 -3.26 6.34 -9.76
C ARG A 45 -3.84 6.09 -8.37
N THR A 46 -4.64 5.03 -8.27
CA THR A 46 -5.34 4.64 -7.05
C THR A 46 -4.99 3.22 -6.60
N TRP A 47 -4.96 3.00 -5.28
CA TRP A 47 -4.65 1.71 -4.64
C TRP A 47 -5.67 1.39 -3.55
N LEU A 48 -6.13 0.14 -3.46
CA LEU A 48 -7.04 -0.25 -2.37
C LEU A 48 -6.25 -0.54 -1.09
N LEU A 49 -6.51 0.21 -0.02
CA LEU A 49 -5.87 0.07 1.29
C LEU A 49 -6.65 -0.87 2.24
N GLY A 50 -7.94 -1.05 1.98
CA GLY A 50 -8.87 -1.82 2.82
C GLY A 50 -9.43 -1.03 4.00
N ALA A 51 -10.57 -1.50 4.53
CA ALA A 51 -11.44 -0.74 5.44
C ALA A 51 -10.79 -0.34 6.78
N SER A 52 -9.77 -1.06 7.26
CA SER A 52 -9.10 -0.73 8.53
C SER A 52 -8.37 0.61 8.52
N ARG A 53 -8.21 1.25 7.34
CA ARG A 53 -7.60 2.58 7.17
C ARG A 53 -8.61 3.70 7.03
N ARG A 54 -9.91 3.44 7.27
CA ARG A 54 -10.97 4.46 7.16
C ARG A 54 -10.74 5.69 8.05
N GLY A 55 -10.08 5.52 9.20
CA GLY A 55 -9.73 6.62 10.10
C GLY A 55 -8.73 7.64 9.52
N LEU A 56 -8.12 7.34 8.36
CA LEU A 56 -7.19 8.24 7.67
C LEU A 56 -7.81 8.94 6.47
N VAL A 57 -9.11 8.75 6.20
CA VAL A 57 -9.77 9.44 5.07
C VAL A 57 -9.61 10.95 5.22
N GLY A 58 -9.18 11.60 4.13
CA GLY A 58 -8.85 13.03 4.09
C GLY A 58 -7.41 13.34 4.51
N HIS A 59 -6.61 12.36 4.92
CA HIS A 59 -5.21 12.56 5.28
C HIS A 59 -4.28 12.31 4.09
N ARG A 60 -3.18 13.06 4.04
CA ARG A 60 -2.03 12.74 3.21
C ARG A 60 -1.17 11.72 3.95
N VAL A 61 -0.73 10.68 3.26
CA VAL A 61 0.09 9.61 3.85
C VAL A 61 1.26 9.26 2.96
N ARG A 62 2.35 8.80 3.58
CA ARG A 62 3.44 8.11 2.92
C ARG A 62 3.47 6.67 3.38
N LEU A 63 3.60 5.72 2.47
CA LEU A 63 3.57 4.31 2.82
C LEU A 63 4.57 3.46 2.04
N VAL A 64 4.89 2.31 2.63
CA VAL A 64 5.63 1.23 1.98
C VAL A 64 4.72 0.01 1.95
N GLY A 65 4.58 -0.60 0.78
CA GLY A 65 3.72 -1.75 0.61
C GLY A 65 4.10 -2.60 -0.59
N ALA A 66 3.22 -3.53 -0.95
CA ALA A 66 3.33 -4.31 -2.17
C ALA A 66 1.94 -4.57 -2.72
N GLU A 67 1.82 -4.61 -4.05
CA GLU A 67 0.59 -5.02 -4.72
C GLU A 67 0.24 -6.47 -4.35
N ARG A 68 -1.01 -6.74 -3.96
CA ARG A 68 -1.51 -8.11 -3.80
C ARG A 68 -2.10 -8.58 -5.13
N ARG A 69 -1.40 -9.48 -5.79
CA ARG A 69 -1.79 -10.15 -7.02
C ARG A 69 -2.66 -11.37 -6.70
N GLY A 70 -3.59 -11.69 -7.59
CA GLY A 70 -4.48 -12.85 -7.45
C GLY A 70 -5.56 -12.70 -6.37
N VAL A 71 -5.66 -11.54 -5.72
CA VAL A 71 -6.74 -11.25 -4.76
C VAL A 71 -8.00 -10.88 -5.52
N LEU A 72 -9.07 -11.63 -5.28
CA LEU A 72 -10.41 -11.27 -5.73
C LEU A 72 -10.96 -10.18 -4.82
N THR A 73 -11.32 -9.05 -5.41
CA THR A 73 -11.97 -7.92 -4.74
C THR A 73 -13.19 -7.51 -5.54
N THR A 74 -14.26 -7.16 -4.85
CA THR A 74 -15.40 -6.49 -5.51
C THR A 74 -15.07 -5.06 -5.85
N ALA A 75 -14.08 -4.46 -5.15
CA ALA A 75 -13.73 -3.08 -5.35
C ALA A 75 -12.88 -2.85 -6.61
N GLN A 76 -13.32 -1.98 -7.51
CA GLN A 76 -12.74 -1.84 -8.87
C GLN A 76 -11.82 -0.63 -9.06
N GLN A 77 -11.57 0.16 -8.01
CA GLN A 77 -10.84 1.43 -8.10
C GLN A 77 -9.31 1.30 -8.03
N GLY A 78 -8.75 0.10 -8.15
CA GLY A 78 -7.31 -0.08 -8.16
C GLY A 78 -6.92 -1.45 -7.64
N PRO A 79 -5.63 -1.81 -7.79
CA PRO A 79 -5.14 -3.06 -7.27
C PRO A 79 -5.10 -3.02 -5.72
N PRO A 80 -5.31 -4.16 -5.05
CA PRO A 80 -5.16 -4.26 -3.60
C PRO A 80 -3.71 -4.08 -3.16
N LEU A 81 -3.51 -3.33 -2.08
CA LEU A 81 -2.20 -3.04 -1.54
C LEU A 81 -2.04 -3.67 -0.15
N ALA A 82 -1.00 -4.49 0.01
CA ALA A 82 -0.52 -4.90 1.32
C ALA A 82 0.37 -3.79 1.87
N VAL A 83 -0.14 -3.03 2.85
CA VAL A 83 0.60 -1.97 3.53
C VAL A 83 1.49 -2.59 4.61
N ARG A 84 2.78 -2.28 4.58
CA ARG A 84 3.76 -2.70 5.58
C ARG A 84 4.10 -1.59 6.56
N GLU A 85 4.32 -0.39 6.03
CA GLU A 85 4.64 0.81 6.81
C GLU A 85 3.75 1.94 6.33
N LEU A 86 3.26 2.77 7.25
CA LEU A 86 2.42 3.92 6.95
C LEU A 86 2.77 5.05 7.91
N GLU A 87 2.97 6.22 7.34
CA GLU A 87 3.23 7.49 8.00
C GLU A 87 2.09 8.45 7.64
N ASP A 88 1.37 8.92 8.64
CA ASP A 88 0.36 9.97 8.49
C ASP A 88 1.05 11.33 8.46
N LEU A 89 0.88 12.06 7.36
CA LEU A 89 1.46 13.39 7.16
C LEU A 89 0.48 14.50 7.56
N GLY A 90 -0.72 14.14 8.03
CA GLY A 90 -1.77 15.06 8.46
C GLY A 90 -2.88 15.26 7.41
N PRO A 91 -3.84 16.15 7.70
CA PRO A 91 -4.94 16.44 6.78
C PRO A 91 -4.44 17.02 5.45
N ALA A 92 -5.04 16.58 4.36
CA ALA A 92 -4.74 16.99 2.98
C ALA A 92 -5.37 18.33 2.59
#